data_AF-A0A2P8QZ69-F1
#
_entry.id   AF-A0A2P8QZ69-F1
#
_cell.length_a   1.000
_cell.length_b   1.000
_cell.length_c   1.000
_cell.angle_alpha   90.00
_cell.angle_beta   90.00
_cell.angle_gamma   90.00
#
_symmetry.space_group_name_H-M   'P 1'
#
loop_
_entity.id
_entity.type
_entity.pdbx_description
1 polymer ?
#
loop_
_entity_poly.entity_id
_entity_poly.type
_entity_poly.pdbx_seq_one_letter_code
_entity_poly.pdbx_strand_id
1 'polypeptide(L)'
;MHLLQLKDSQFATFLPKNEKIVEHLKKQVLYMNFYPIYKLKTNTLIEYIKNLIEPNIKKESFISKFGFTIIEFINFLKLLGVQENNVIIFEIHSLKNNELKILELFSVNLEEVNKNYGYLGEIQDHANVFTMNPVIRHKDKFYIIGFKYFKMNFYNSLVEKIRKHMDSGINNKIGISVDSFVKNIFSRVKDNNGYKIFSGRYDLSKKIILKVIWL
;
A
#
# COMPACT_ATOMS: atom_id res chain seq x y z
N MET A 1 -27.27 19.42 -28.05
CA MET A 1 -26.10 19.59 -28.93
C MET A 1 -24.99 20.16 -28.05
N HIS A 2 -23.94 19.48 -27.59
CA HIS A 2 -23.29 18.22 -27.95
C HIS A 2 -23.05 17.36 -26.68
N LEU A 3 -23.73 16.22 -26.61
CA LEU A 3 -23.46 15.12 -25.65
C LEU A 3 -22.42 14.14 -26.23
N LEU A 4 -21.52 14.65 -27.08
CA LEU A 4 -20.72 13.87 -28.03
C LEU A 4 -19.20 14.12 -27.90
N GLN A 5 -18.71 14.38 -26.67
CA GLN A 5 -17.28 14.37 -26.34
C GLN A 5 -16.94 13.45 -25.16
N LEU A 6 -17.78 12.46 -24.86
CA LEU A 6 -17.44 11.37 -23.94
C LEU A 6 -16.71 10.24 -24.67
N LYS A 7 -15.61 10.58 -25.36
CA LYS A 7 -14.65 9.60 -25.89
C LYS A 7 -13.22 10.00 -25.49
N ASP A 8 -12.49 8.98 -25.02
CA ASP A 8 -11.05 8.87 -24.76
C ASP A 8 -10.43 9.36 -23.42
N SER A 9 -11.15 10.02 -22.51
CA SER A 9 -10.40 10.82 -21.52
C SER A 9 -10.93 10.97 -20.10
N GLN A 10 -11.83 10.17 -19.53
CA GLN A 10 -12.38 10.52 -18.20
C GLN A 10 -11.29 10.68 -17.10
N PHE A 11 -10.36 9.73 -16.92
CA PHE A 11 -9.18 9.99 -16.05
C PHE A 11 -8.19 11.01 -16.62
N ALA A 12 -8.04 11.11 -17.95
CA ALA A 12 -7.17 12.11 -18.60
C ALA A 12 -7.69 13.56 -18.46
N THR A 13 -8.99 13.74 -18.27
CA THR A 13 -9.69 15.01 -17.97
C THR A 13 -9.87 15.23 -16.48
N PHE A 14 -9.74 14.20 -15.62
CA PHE A 14 -9.64 14.33 -14.15
C PHE A 14 -8.22 14.64 -13.64
N LEU A 15 -7.19 14.36 -14.45
CA LEU A 15 -5.79 14.67 -14.15
C LEU A 15 -5.40 16.17 -13.99
N PRO A 16 -6.18 17.21 -14.42
CA PRO A 16 -5.72 18.59 -14.27
C PRO A 16 -5.97 19.20 -12.88
N LYS A 17 -6.69 18.54 -11.97
CA LYS A 17 -6.76 18.97 -10.56
C LYS A 17 -6.44 17.80 -9.62
N ASN A 18 -5.15 17.67 -9.29
CA ASN A 18 -4.58 16.67 -8.35
C ASN A 18 -5.40 16.46 -7.07
N GLU A 19 -6.12 17.46 -6.60
CA GLU A 19 -6.97 17.40 -5.40
C GLU A 19 -8.26 16.58 -5.63
N LYS A 20 -8.92 16.76 -6.78
CA LYS A 20 -10.20 16.10 -7.11
C LYS A 20 -10.04 14.59 -7.25
N ILE A 21 -8.97 14.14 -7.89
CA ILE A 21 -8.70 12.71 -8.08
C ILE A 21 -8.35 12.02 -6.77
N VAL A 22 -7.58 12.68 -5.90
CA VAL A 22 -7.25 12.15 -4.57
C VAL A 22 -8.50 12.06 -3.70
N GLU A 23 -9.37 13.07 -3.71
CA GLU A 23 -10.66 13.01 -3.01
C GLU A 23 -11.57 11.90 -3.54
N HIS A 24 -11.62 11.74 -4.86
CA HIS A 24 -12.42 10.68 -5.48
C HIS A 24 -11.95 9.29 -5.05
N LEU A 25 -10.64 9.02 -5.13
CA LEU A 25 -10.05 7.75 -4.69
C LEU A 25 -10.26 7.50 -3.20
N LYS A 26 -10.19 8.54 -2.36
CA LYS A 26 -10.50 8.43 -0.92
C LYS A 26 -11.96 8.02 -0.68
N LYS A 27 -12.91 8.57 -1.43
CA LYS A 27 -14.35 8.26 -1.31
C LYS A 27 -14.69 6.83 -1.79
N GLN A 28 -13.93 6.29 -2.73
CA GLN A 28 -14.16 4.95 -3.29
C GLN A 28 -13.62 3.79 -2.45
N VAL A 29 -12.69 4.05 -1.54
CA VAL A 29 -12.36 3.05 -0.52
C VAL A 29 -13.59 2.99 0.39
N LEU A 30 -14.46 1.99 0.15
CA LEU A 30 -15.79 1.71 0.75
C LEU A 30 -15.88 1.89 2.27
N TYR A 31 -14.75 2.03 2.94
CA TYR A 31 -14.59 2.23 4.35
C TYR A 31 -13.51 3.30 4.58
N MET A 32 -13.89 4.58 4.53
CA MET A 32 -13.03 5.68 5.01
C MET A 32 -12.52 5.44 6.45
N ASN A 33 -13.16 4.54 7.21
CA ASN A 33 -12.76 4.10 8.54
C ASN A 33 -11.43 3.32 8.60
N PHE A 34 -10.97 2.69 7.50
CA PHE A 34 -9.65 2.04 7.44
C PHE A 34 -8.55 2.96 6.93
N TYR A 35 -8.92 4.15 6.44
CA TYR A 35 -7.96 5.18 6.14
C TYR A 35 -7.61 5.87 7.45
N PRO A 36 -6.39 5.68 8.00
CA PRO A 36 -6.04 6.38 9.21
C PRO A 36 -6.17 7.88 8.92
N ILE A 37 -6.86 8.58 9.83
CA ILE A 37 -6.90 10.05 9.90
C ILE A 37 -5.47 10.61 9.81
N TYR A 38 -4.47 9.79 10.20
CA TYR A 38 -3.05 10.03 10.10
C TYR A 38 -2.38 9.31 8.93
N LYS A 39 -1.61 10.05 8.12
CA LYS A 39 -0.79 9.49 7.04
C LYS A 39 0.23 8.49 7.62
N LEU A 40 0.20 7.25 7.16
CA LEU A 40 1.23 6.25 7.51
C LEU A 40 2.61 6.80 7.14
N LYS A 41 3.59 6.71 8.05
CA LYS A 41 4.98 7.08 7.73
C LYS A 41 5.57 6.04 6.78
N THR A 42 6.37 6.47 5.79
CA THR A 42 7.04 5.56 4.85
C THR A 42 7.91 4.53 5.58
N ASN A 43 8.58 4.94 6.66
CA ASN A 43 9.38 4.02 7.46
C ASN A 43 8.54 2.90 8.10
N THR A 44 7.31 3.17 8.50
CA THR A 44 6.41 2.14 9.04
C THR A 44 6.03 1.10 7.98
N LEU A 45 5.74 1.53 6.74
CA LEU A 45 5.53 0.62 5.61
C LEU A 45 6.78 -0.25 5.37
N ILE A 46 7.96 0.34 5.42
CA ILE A 46 9.24 -0.38 5.25
C ILE A 46 9.44 -1.39 6.38
N GLU A 47 9.13 -1.03 7.63
CA GLU A 47 9.18 -1.97 8.75
C GLU A 47 8.25 -3.16 8.54
N TYR A 48 7.04 -2.95 8.02
CA TYR A 48 6.13 -4.05 7.71
C TYR A 48 6.73 -4.98 6.65
N ILE A 49 7.28 -4.44 5.56
CA ILE A 49 7.90 -5.25 4.52
C ILE A 49 9.07 -6.05 5.09
N LYS A 50 9.98 -5.40 5.83
CA LYS A 50 11.19 -6.05 6.39
C LYS A 50 10.90 -7.11 7.45
N ASN A 51 9.88 -6.90 8.28
CA ASN A 51 9.64 -7.79 9.42
C ASN A 51 8.56 -8.84 9.13
N LEU A 52 7.64 -8.56 8.19
CA LEU A 52 6.52 -9.44 7.90
C LEU A 52 6.66 -10.16 6.55
N ILE A 53 7.24 -9.53 5.52
CA ILE A 53 7.34 -10.13 4.19
C ILE A 53 8.72 -10.76 3.99
N GLU A 54 9.78 -9.96 4.11
CA GLU A 54 11.16 -10.36 3.79
C GLU A 54 11.61 -11.68 4.45
N PRO A 55 11.29 -11.97 5.74
CA PRO A 55 11.71 -13.22 6.37
C PRO A 55 11.01 -14.46 5.82
N ASN A 56 9.86 -14.27 5.17
CA ASN A 56 8.97 -15.35 4.75
C ASN A 56 9.12 -15.73 3.26
N ILE A 57 10.02 -15.04 2.54
CA ILE A 57 10.25 -15.26 1.11
C ILE A 57 11.71 -15.65 0.83
N LYS A 58 11.91 -16.55 -0.13
CA LYS A 58 13.24 -16.89 -0.64
C LYS A 58 13.67 -15.81 -1.64
N LYS A 59 14.85 -15.21 -1.43
CA LYS A 59 15.35 -14.08 -2.23
C LYS A 59 15.45 -14.42 -3.72
N GLU A 60 15.99 -15.59 -4.04
CA GLU A 60 16.19 -16.06 -5.41
C GLU A 60 14.84 -16.26 -6.12
N SER A 61 13.88 -16.86 -5.40
CA SER A 61 12.51 -17.04 -5.90
C SER A 61 11.83 -15.70 -6.17
N PHE A 62 11.98 -14.74 -5.27
CA PHE A 62 11.43 -13.39 -5.42
C PHE A 62 11.99 -12.68 -6.65
N ILE A 63 13.32 -12.66 -6.80
CA ILE A 63 13.99 -12.03 -7.94
C ILE A 63 13.58 -12.72 -9.24
N SER A 64 13.56 -14.05 -9.28
CA SER A 64 13.17 -14.79 -10.48
C SER A 64 11.74 -14.50 -10.92
N LYS A 65 10.83 -14.20 -9.98
CA LYS A 65 9.42 -13.99 -10.28
C LYS A 65 9.10 -12.53 -10.63
N PHE A 66 9.75 -11.58 -9.98
CA PHE A 66 9.40 -10.16 -10.09
C PHE A 66 10.46 -9.30 -10.77
N GLY A 67 11.68 -9.81 -10.96
CA GLY A 67 12.75 -9.10 -11.67
C GLY A 67 13.40 -7.95 -10.87
N PHE A 68 13.16 -7.89 -9.56
CA PHE A 68 13.81 -6.94 -8.64
C PHE A 68 13.95 -7.56 -7.24
N THR A 69 14.78 -6.94 -6.40
CA THR A 69 15.02 -7.32 -5.02
C THR A 69 14.12 -6.55 -4.04
N ILE A 70 13.88 -7.10 -2.85
CA ILE A 70 13.16 -6.39 -1.77
C ILE A 70 13.86 -5.07 -1.40
N ILE A 71 15.18 -5.02 -1.45
CA ILE A 71 15.96 -3.81 -1.15
C ILE A 71 15.68 -2.72 -2.20
N GLU A 72 15.63 -3.08 -3.48
CA GLU A 72 15.27 -2.14 -4.56
C GLU A 72 13.84 -1.64 -4.40
N PHE A 73 12.90 -2.51 -4.02
CA PHE A 73 11.53 -2.10 -3.73
C PHE A 73 11.46 -1.14 -2.54
N ILE A 74 12.19 -1.41 -1.45
CA ILE A 74 12.28 -0.51 -0.30
C ILE A 74 12.87 0.85 -0.70
N ASN A 75 13.91 0.86 -1.54
CA ASN A 75 14.52 2.10 -2.04
C ASN A 75 13.54 2.89 -2.91
N PHE A 76 12.76 2.21 -3.76
CA PHE A 76 11.69 2.83 -4.52
C PHE A 76 10.62 3.45 -3.61
N LEU A 77 10.18 2.75 -2.55
CA LEU A 77 9.22 3.31 -1.58
C LEU A 77 9.77 4.53 -0.83
N LYS A 78 11.07 4.56 -0.51
CA LYS A 78 11.73 5.75 0.05
C LYS A 78 11.72 6.90 -0.95
N LEU A 79 12.00 6.63 -2.22
CA LEU A 79 11.95 7.63 -3.30
C LEU A 79 10.54 8.23 -3.43
N LEU A 80 9.48 7.41 -3.36
CA LEU A 80 8.11 7.92 -3.32
C LEU A 80 7.81 8.71 -2.03
N GLY A 81 8.40 8.29 -0.92
CA GLY A 81 8.19 8.89 0.39
C GLY A 81 8.71 10.31 0.55
N VAL A 82 9.70 10.72 -0.26
CA VAL A 82 10.23 12.09 -0.26
C VAL A 82 9.48 13.03 -1.21
N GLN A 83 8.60 12.49 -2.07
CA GLN A 83 7.83 13.31 -3.01
C GLN A 83 6.72 14.07 -2.26
N GLU A 84 6.65 15.38 -2.46
CA GLU A 84 5.61 16.23 -1.89
C GLU A 84 4.32 16.20 -2.72
N ASN A 85 4.46 15.90 -4.01
CA ASN A 85 3.35 15.88 -4.97
C ASN A 85 2.37 14.74 -4.70
N ASN A 86 1.09 15.08 -4.79
CA ASN A 86 0.00 14.09 -4.74
C ASN A 86 -0.03 13.19 -5.96
N VAL A 87 0.52 13.64 -7.09
CA VAL A 87 0.61 12.85 -8.31
C VAL A 87 2.08 12.79 -8.68
N ILE A 88 2.64 11.58 -8.66
CA ILE A 88 4.03 11.32 -9.04
C ILE A 88 3.98 10.66 -10.42
N ILE A 89 4.75 11.19 -11.36
CA ILE A 89 4.77 10.75 -12.75
C ILE A 89 6.15 10.21 -13.06
N PHE A 90 6.20 9.01 -13.64
CA PHE A 90 7.42 8.42 -14.19
C PHE A 90 7.25 8.21 -15.69
N GLU A 91 8.25 8.61 -16.47
CA GLU A 91 8.26 8.37 -17.92
C GLU A 91 9.08 7.12 -18.20
N ILE A 92 8.54 6.18 -19.00
CA ILE A 92 9.13 4.85 -19.23
C ILE A 92 10.61 4.94 -19.64
N HIS A 93 10.94 5.88 -20.54
CA HIS A 93 12.28 6.04 -21.09
C HIS A 93 13.32 6.55 -20.07
N SER A 94 12.87 7.08 -18.93
CA SER A 94 13.75 7.63 -17.87
C SER A 94 14.03 6.63 -16.75
N LEU A 95 13.37 5.46 -16.77
CA LEU A 95 13.39 4.51 -15.66
C LEU A 95 14.57 3.53 -15.75
N LYS A 96 15.15 3.22 -14.59
CA LYS A 96 16.04 2.06 -14.46
C LYS A 96 15.21 0.78 -14.59
N ASN A 97 15.85 -0.32 -15.03
CA ASN A 97 15.16 -1.60 -15.26
C ASN A 97 14.41 -2.11 -14.00
N ASN A 98 14.99 -1.97 -12.82
CA ASN A 98 14.35 -2.38 -11.56
C ASN A 98 13.12 -1.51 -11.22
N GLU A 99 13.20 -0.20 -11.39
CA GLU A 99 12.08 0.73 -11.19
C GLU A 99 10.95 0.44 -12.19
N LEU A 100 11.30 0.16 -13.45
CA LEU A 100 10.36 -0.26 -14.47
C LEU A 100 9.63 -1.55 -14.05
N LYS A 101 10.37 -2.58 -13.61
CA LYS A 101 9.78 -3.85 -13.16
C LYS A 101 8.86 -3.68 -11.96
N ILE A 102 9.22 -2.81 -11.02
CA ILE A 102 8.36 -2.44 -9.89
C ILE A 102 7.09 -1.77 -10.42
N LEU A 103 7.20 -0.72 -11.21
CA LEU A 103 6.05 0.02 -11.73
C LEU A 103 5.13 -0.88 -12.57
N GLU A 104 5.68 -1.74 -13.42
CA GLU A 104 4.92 -2.75 -14.18
C GLU A 104 4.13 -3.69 -13.27
N LEU A 105 4.76 -4.25 -12.23
CA LEU A 105 4.13 -5.20 -11.30
C LEU A 105 2.89 -4.61 -10.59
N PHE A 106 3.00 -3.34 -10.19
CA PHE A 106 1.96 -2.62 -9.44
C PHE A 106 1.00 -1.84 -10.34
N SER A 107 1.17 -1.90 -11.66
CA SER A 107 0.37 -1.13 -12.60
C SER A 107 -0.91 -1.81 -13.04
N VAL A 108 -1.92 -0.98 -13.31
CA VAL A 108 -3.12 -1.31 -14.06
C VAL A 108 -3.26 -0.36 -15.24
N ASN A 109 -3.71 -0.86 -16.38
CA ASN A 109 -3.95 -0.03 -17.56
C ASN A 109 -5.12 0.92 -17.31
N LEU A 110 -4.98 2.17 -17.76
CA LEU A 110 -6.04 3.18 -17.57
C LEU A 110 -7.39 2.75 -18.17
N GLU A 111 -7.38 1.97 -19.25
CA GLU A 111 -8.59 1.44 -19.87
C GLU A 111 -9.34 0.47 -18.96
N GLU A 112 -8.63 -0.37 -18.20
CA GLU A 112 -9.23 -1.27 -17.22
C GLU A 112 -9.77 -0.53 -16.00
N VAL A 113 -9.11 0.56 -15.61
CA VAL A 113 -9.62 1.50 -14.60
C VAL A 113 -10.94 2.10 -15.10
N ASN A 114 -10.97 2.66 -16.31
CA ASN A 114 -12.17 3.29 -16.86
C ASN A 114 -13.36 2.32 -17.00
N LYS A 115 -13.13 1.03 -17.26
CA LYS A 115 -14.20 0.01 -17.28
C LYS A 115 -14.90 -0.15 -15.92
N ASN A 116 -14.15 -0.09 -14.83
CA ASN A 116 -14.67 -0.26 -13.47
C ASN A 116 -15.20 1.04 -12.84
N TYR A 117 -14.92 2.19 -13.47
CA TYR A 117 -15.27 3.51 -12.93
C TYR A 117 -16.04 4.40 -13.91
N GLY A 118 -16.46 3.85 -15.06
CA GLY A 118 -17.03 4.61 -16.18
C GLY A 118 -18.51 4.99 -16.04
N TYR A 119 -19.28 4.31 -15.19
CA TYR A 119 -20.71 4.61 -14.99
C TYR A 119 -21.16 4.33 -13.54
N LEU A 120 -21.69 5.35 -12.85
CA LEU A 120 -22.29 5.25 -11.51
C LEU A 120 -23.49 4.27 -11.43
N GLY A 121 -24.01 3.81 -12.58
CA GLY A 121 -25.20 2.94 -12.67
C GLY A 121 -24.95 1.50 -13.14
N GLU A 122 -23.72 1.12 -13.51
CA GLU A 122 -23.43 -0.22 -14.08
C GLU A 122 -22.38 -1.02 -13.29
N ILE A 123 -21.99 -0.57 -12.10
CA ILE A 123 -21.04 -1.31 -11.26
C ILE A 123 -21.81 -2.43 -10.56
N GLN A 124 -21.92 -3.60 -11.21
CA GLN A 124 -22.45 -4.82 -10.59
C GLN A 124 -21.51 -5.37 -9.49
N ASP A 125 -20.20 -5.06 -9.58
CA ASP A 125 -19.18 -5.46 -8.60
C ASP A 125 -18.28 -4.28 -8.22
N HIS A 126 -18.35 -3.84 -6.95
CA HIS A 126 -17.52 -2.76 -6.39
C HIS A 126 -16.06 -3.16 -6.17
N ALA A 127 -15.40 -3.79 -7.14
CA ALA A 127 -13.99 -4.15 -7.03
C ALA A 127 -13.13 -2.88 -7.11
N ASN A 128 -12.56 -2.45 -5.97
CA ASN A 128 -11.63 -1.34 -5.94
C ASN A 128 -10.28 -1.75 -6.58
N VAL A 129 -10.14 -1.47 -7.87
CA VAL A 129 -8.97 -1.83 -8.69
C VAL A 129 -7.68 -1.19 -8.15
N PHE A 130 -7.79 -0.02 -7.51
CA PHE A 130 -6.67 0.72 -6.91
C PHE A 130 -6.13 0.09 -5.63
N THR A 131 -6.91 -0.73 -4.92
CA THR A 131 -6.45 -1.43 -3.72
C THR A 131 -5.35 -2.44 -4.05
N MET A 132 -5.44 -3.06 -5.24
CA MET A 132 -4.53 -4.13 -5.67
C MET A 132 -3.55 -3.73 -6.77
N ASN A 133 -3.69 -2.54 -7.35
CA ASN A 133 -2.76 -1.99 -8.33
C ASN A 133 -2.62 -0.46 -8.09
N PRO A 134 -1.69 -0.04 -7.23
CA PRO A 134 -1.57 1.37 -6.82
C PRO A 134 -0.94 2.30 -7.88
N VAL A 135 -0.57 1.76 -9.05
CA VAL A 135 0.03 2.51 -10.15
C VAL A 135 -0.92 2.48 -11.36
N ILE A 136 -1.15 3.62 -12.01
CA ILE A 136 -1.87 3.66 -13.29
C ILE A 136 -0.85 3.76 -14.42
N ARG A 137 -0.97 2.90 -15.43
CA ARG A 137 -0.23 3.02 -16.68
C ARG A 137 -1.10 3.69 -17.74
N HIS A 138 -0.58 4.74 -18.37
CA HIS A 138 -1.20 5.35 -19.53
C HIS A 138 -0.12 5.83 -20.50
N LYS A 139 -0.15 5.29 -21.73
CA LYS A 139 0.88 5.52 -22.74
C LYS A 139 2.27 5.21 -22.17
N ASP A 140 3.25 6.08 -22.39
CA ASP A 140 4.63 5.94 -21.91
C ASP A 140 4.86 6.49 -20.50
N LYS A 141 3.80 6.54 -19.68
CA LYS A 141 3.85 7.11 -18.34
C LYS A 141 3.19 6.21 -17.30
N PHE A 142 3.79 6.20 -16.12
CA PHE A 142 3.21 5.66 -14.90
C PHE A 142 2.82 6.79 -13.96
N TYR A 143 1.64 6.65 -13.35
CA TYR A 143 1.08 7.63 -12.43
C TYR A 143 0.85 6.96 -11.08
N ILE A 144 1.42 7.55 -10.03
CA ILE A 144 1.17 7.17 -8.65
C ILE A 144 0.40 8.30 -8.00
N ILE A 145 -0.83 8.01 -7.62
CA ILE A 145 -1.75 9.02 -7.09
C ILE A 145 -1.91 8.80 -5.60
N GLY A 146 -1.63 9.86 -4.84
CA GLY A 146 -1.85 9.94 -3.42
C GLY A 146 -1.01 8.98 -2.59
N PHE A 147 0.25 8.67 -2.97
CA PHE A 147 1.12 7.75 -2.21
C PHE A 147 1.12 8.04 -0.71
N LYS A 148 1.07 9.32 -0.32
CA LYS A 148 1.01 9.73 1.09
C LYS A 148 -0.15 9.11 1.87
N TYR A 149 -1.26 8.84 1.20
CA TYR A 149 -2.44 8.15 1.70
C TYR A 149 -2.37 6.65 1.36
N PHE A 150 -2.08 6.29 0.12
CA PHE A 150 -2.20 4.91 -0.42
C PHE A 150 -0.99 4.00 -0.20
N LYS A 151 -0.19 4.25 0.85
CA LYS A 151 0.97 3.42 1.20
C LYS A 151 0.63 1.95 1.42
N MET A 152 -0.47 1.65 2.10
CA MET A 152 -0.87 0.26 2.38
C MET A 152 -1.29 -0.51 1.12
N ASN A 153 -1.67 0.17 0.04
CA ASN A 153 -2.00 -0.52 -1.22
C ASN A 153 -0.75 -1.17 -1.81
N PHE A 154 0.44 -0.58 -1.63
CA PHE A 154 1.70 -1.22 -2.03
C PHE A 154 1.98 -2.49 -1.22
N TYR A 155 1.74 -2.46 0.09
CA TYR A 155 1.88 -3.63 0.94
C TYR A 155 0.89 -4.73 0.55
N ASN A 156 -0.40 -4.39 0.51
CA ASN A 156 -1.48 -5.33 0.20
C ASN A 156 -1.30 -5.95 -1.19
N SER A 157 -1.00 -5.11 -2.19
CA SER A 157 -0.69 -5.58 -3.54
C SER A 157 0.52 -6.50 -3.54
N LEU A 158 1.61 -6.17 -2.82
CA LEU A 158 2.79 -7.04 -2.78
C LEU A 158 2.46 -8.41 -2.19
N VAL A 159 1.75 -8.46 -1.06
CA VAL A 159 1.32 -9.70 -0.42
C VAL A 159 0.45 -10.53 -1.37
N GLU A 160 -0.50 -9.90 -2.06
CA GLU A 160 -1.35 -10.56 -3.03
C GLU A 160 -0.59 -11.13 -4.23
N LYS A 161 0.38 -10.38 -4.78
CA LYS A 161 1.20 -10.85 -5.90
C LYS A 161 2.10 -12.01 -5.46
N ILE A 162 2.69 -11.96 -4.26
CA ILE A 162 3.42 -13.10 -3.67
C ILE A 162 2.48 -14.29 -3.52
N ARG A 163 1.29 -14.09 -2.96
CA ARG A 163 0.29 -15.15 -2.75
C ARG A 163 -0.08 -15.87 -4.03
N LYS A 164 -0.35 -15.11 -5.10
CA LYS A 164 -0.78 -15.66 -6.40
C LYS A 164 0.34 -16.31 -7.19
N HIS A 165 1.56 -15.81 -7.07
CA HIS A 165 2.63 -16.12 -8.02
C HIS A 165 3.84 -16.83 -7.40
N MET A 166 3.95 -16.89 -6.08
CA MET A 166 5.08 -17.51 -5.39
C MET A 166 4.67 -18.47 -4.27
N ASP A 167 3.77 -18.03 -3.38
CA ASP A 167 3.48 -18.74 -2.14
C ASP A 167 2.05 -18.48 -1.67
N SER A 168 1.13 -19.39 -2.00
CA SER A 168 -0.28 -19.29 -1.60
C SER A 168 -0.48 -19.25 -0.08
N GLY A 169 0.48 -19.74 0.69
CA GLY A 169 0.47 -19.76 2.15
C GLY A 169 1.10 -18.54 2.83
N ILE A 170 1.53 -17.52 2.06
CA ILE A 170 2.26 -16.36 2.61
C ILE A 170 1.49 -15.63 3.73
N ASN A 171 0.16 -15.56 3.65
CA ASN A 171 -0.66 -14.91 4.67
C ASN A 171 -0.53 -15.58 6.04
N ASN A 172 -0.44 -16.91 6.09
CA ASN A 172 -0.26 -17.65 7.33
C ASN A 172 1.14 -17.39 7.92
N LYS A 173 2.16 -17.35 7.06
CA LYS A 173 3.55 -17.05 7.47
C LYS A 173 3.70 -15.62 8.00
N ILE A 174 3.06 -14.66 7.34
CA ILE A 174 2.92 -13.28 7.84
C ILE A 174 2.25 -13.28 9.20
N GLY A 175 1.12 -13.99 9.36
CA GLY A 175 0.40 -14.10 10.63
C GLY A 175 1.27 -14.57 11.79
N ILE A 176 2.10 -15.60 11.57
CA ILE A 176 3.08 -16.09 12.57
C ILE A 176 4.14 -15.02 12.90
N SER A 177 4.54 -14.22 11.90
CA SER A 177 5.57 -13.18 12.06
C SER A 177 5.05 -11.93 12.78
N VAL A 178 3.73 -11.68 12.74
CA VAL A 178 3.09 -10.54 13.42
C VAL A 178 3.35 -10.58 14.93
N ASP A 179 3.24 -11.76 15.56
CA ASP A 179 3.46 -11.89 17.00
C ASP A 179 4.88 -11.45 17.40
N SER A 180 5.89 -11.89 16.65
CA SER A 180 7.28 -11.50 16.86
C SER A 180 7.49 -10.00 16.63
N PHE A 181 6.88 -9.45 15.58
CA PHE A 181 6.99 -8.03 15.26
C PHE A 181 6.34 -7.15 16.35
N VAL A 182 5.14 -7.50 16.81
CA VAL A 182 4.42 -6.80 17.87
C VAL A 182 5.20 -6.87 19.19
N LYS A 183 5.72 -8.05 19.56
CA LYS A 183 6.60 -8.20 20.73
C LYS A 183 7.82 -7.28 20.63
N ASN A 184 8.47 -7.22 19.47
CA ASN A 184 9.63 -6.34 19.27
C ASN A 184 9.28 -4.85 19.41
N ILE A 185 8.12 -4.42 18.90
CA ILE A 185 7.65 -3.03 19.09
C ILE A 185 7.47 -2.74 20.58
N PHE A 186 6.76 -3.61 21.30
CA PHE A 186 6.52 -3.42 22.72
C PHE A 186 7.84 -3.39 23.51
N SER A 187 8.78 -4.30 23.24
CA SER A 187 10.10 -4.27 23.88
C SER A 187 10.82 -2.92 23.66
N ARG A 188 10.87 -2.41 22.43
CA ARG A 188 11.47 -1.09 22.14
C ARG A 188 10.78 0.05 22.91
N VAL A 189 9.45 0.03 23.00
CA VAL A 189 8.68 1.05 23.73
C VAL A 189 8.94 0.99 25.23
N LYS A 190 9.06 -0.23 25.79
CA LYS A 190 9.44 -0.44 27.18
C LYS A 190 10.84 0.10 27.46
N ASP A 191 11.81 -0.25 26.63
CA ASP A 191 13.22 0.11 26.85
C ASP A 191 13.45 1.62 26.71
N ASN A 192 12.73 2.28 25.78
CA ASN A 192 12.91 3.72 25.53
C ASN A 192 12.17 4.64 26.52
N ASN A 193 11.09 4.16 27.16
CA ASN A 193 10.22 5.02 27.97
C ASN A 193 10.01 4.50 29.41
N GLY A 194 10.68 3.42 29.81
CA GLY A 194 10.56 2.83 31.15
C GLY A 194 9.20 2.18 31.45
N TYR A 195 8.35 1.94 30.44
CA TYR A 195 7.03 1.36 30.63
C TYR A 195 7.10 -0.12 31.00
N LYS A 196 6.39 -0.53 32.06
CA LYS A 196 6.12 -1.94 32.33
C LYS A 196 4.97 -2.43 31.44
N ILE A 197 5.32 -3.15 30.38
CA ILE A 197 4.33 -3.78 29.49
C ILE A 197 4.05 -5.19 30.00
N PHE A 198 2.78 -5.46 30.30
CA PHE A 198 2.30 -6.78 30.68
C PHE A 198 1.72 -7.46 29.43
N SER A 199 2.31 -8.57 29.00
CA SER A 199 1.75 -9.42 27.95
C SER A 199 1.71 -10.87 28.45
N GLY A 200 0.54 -11.50 28.39
CA GLY A 200 0.23 -12.81 28.97
C GLY A 200 -1.25 -12.92 29.38
N ARG A 201 -1.72 -14.11 29.77
CA ARG A 201 -3.04 -14.24 30.44
C ARG A 201 -3.01 -13.38 31.70
N TYR A 202 -4.05 -12.55 31.90
CA TYR A 202 -4.22 -11.75 33.11
C TYR A 202 -4.20 -12.68 34.33
N ASP A 203 -3.11 -12.64 35.08
CA ASP A 203 -3.04 -13.30 36.38
C ASP A 203 -3.69 -12.36 37.40
N LEU A 204 -4.96 -12.65 37.72
CA LEU A 204 -5.79 -11.93 38.68
C LEU A 204 -5.24 -11.96 40.13
N SER A 205 -4.17 -12.72 40.39
CA SER A 205 -3.59 -12.88 41.74
C SER A 205 -2.77 -11.68 42.22
N LYS A 206 -2.38 -10.74 41.35
CA LYS A 206 -1.62 -9.54 41.76
C LYS A 206 -2.54 -8.32 41.87
N LYS A 207 -2.92 -7.97 43.11
CA LYS A 207 -3.47 -6.65 43.45
C LYS A 207 -2.45 -5.57 43.06
N ILE A 208 -2.68 -4.90 41.94
CA ILE A 208 -1.93 -3.70 41.53
C ILE A 208 -2.93 -2.54 41.54
N ILE A 209 -2.63 -1.52 42.35
CA ILE A 209 -3.41 -0.29 42.43
C ILE A 209 -3.25 0.44 41.09
N LEU A 210 -4.32 0.46 40.28
CA LEU A 210 -4.40 1.18 39.02
C LEU A 210 -4.57 2.68 39.30
N LYS A 211 -3.55 3.50 38.97
CA LYS A 211 -3.79 4.89 38.60
C LYS A 211 -4.19 4.90 37.13
N VAL A 212 -5.50 4.91 36.88
CA VAL A 212 -6.06 5.06 35.54
C VAL A 212 -5.97 6.53 35.17
N ILE A 213 -5.27 6.84 34.07
CA ILE A 213 -5.47 8.09 33.33
C ILE A 213 -6.38 7.72 32.17
N TRP A 214 -7.58 8.30 32.13
CA TRP A 214 -8.49 8.20 30.99
C TRP A 214 -8.01 9.16 29.90
N LEU A 215 -7.86 8.66 28.68
CA LEU A 215 -7.88 9.44 27.43
C LEU A 215 -9.16 9.06 26.68
#